data_AF-A0A7G6DYQ4-F1
#
_entry.id   AF-A0A7G6DYQ4-F1
#
_cell.length_a   1.000
_cell.length_b   1.000
_cell.length_c   1.000
_cell.angle_alpha   90.00
_cell.angle_beta   90.00
_cell.angle_gamma   90.00
#
_symmetry.space_group_name_H-M   'P 1'
#
loop_
_entity.id
_entity.type
_entity.pdbx_description
1 polymer ?
#
loop_
_entity_poly.entity_id
_entity_poly.type
_entity_poly.pdbx_seq_one_letter_code
_entity_poly.pdbx_strand_id
1 'polypeptide(L)'
;MDSKRVYIAVASPEITLRIKRLLTKRSFTVIGEAVKFNAPTVLDFMEPSLVILQSPHYYHTRYKAVLQNHNVILLEQAFSRLTLWFLQEPSNKISTDTFHLEEALELLLAKFPGADSLIPPQKVFLLAKDKVMRKYALSEPQAHRTLLHTSMCTRLPLLTVSQRVLRGQLEKDVFLPHIGGIPNKKKNNTMKIV
;
A
#
# COMPACT_ATOMS: atom_id res chain seq x y z
N MET A 1 -6.95 -13.82 6.41
CA MET A 1 -5.54 -13.71 6.00
C MET A 1 -5.56 -13.24 4.57
N ASP A 2 -5.17 -12.00 4.30
CA ASP A 2 -5.25 -11.43 2.96
C ASP A 2 -4.23 -12.16 2.06
N SER A 3 -4.72 -12.84 1.03
CA SER A 3 -3.85 -13.50 0.07
C SER A 3 -2.98 -12.43 -0.62
N LYS A 4 -1.67 -12.67 -0.67
CA LYS A 4 -0.74 -11.71 -1.28
C LYS A 4 -0.90 -11.76 -2.79
N ARG A 5 -1.70 -10.83 -3.33
CA ARG A 5 -2.07 -10.73 -4.76
C ARG A 5 -0.91 -10.15 -5.57
N VAL A 6 -0.49 -10.83 -6.63
CA VAL A 6 0.65 -10.44 -7.47
C VAL A 6 0.24 -10.28 -8.93
N TYR A 7 0.68 -9.20 -9.55
CA TYR A 7 0.55 -8.97 -10.99
C TYR A 7 1.92 -9.14 -11.67
N ILE A 8 1.97 -9.86 -12.78
CA ILE A 8 3.22 -10.15 -13.50
C ILE A 8 3.13 -9.57 -14.92
N ALA A 9 4.05 -8.69 -15.29
CA ALA A 9 4.20 -8.21 -16.66
C ALA A 9 5.62 -8.51 -17.17
N VAL A 10 5.80 -9.70 -17.74
CA VAL A 10 7.09 -10.23 -18.16
C VAL A 10 6.93 -10.80 -19.57
N ALA A 11 7.84 -10.44 -20.47
CA ALA A 11 7.74 -10.82 -21.88
C ALA A 11 8.06 -12.31 -22.10
N SER A 12 8.97 -12.87 -21.31
CA SER A 12 9.37 -14.27 -21.41
C SER A 12 8.40 -15.20 -20.66
N PRO A 13 7.75 -16.16 -21.35
CA PRO A 13 6.85 -17.12 -20.72
C PRO A 13 7.59 -18.09 -19.79
N GLU A 14 8.83 -18.45 -20.11
CA GLU A 14 9.67 -19.32 -19.27
C GLU A 14 9.99 -18.67 -17.92
N ILE A 15 10.38 -17.39 -17.95
CA ILE A 15 10.63 -16.60 -16.74
C ILE A 15 9.35 -16.47 -15.93
N THR A 16 8.23 -16.18 -16.59
CA THR A 16 6.90 -16.07 -15.94
C THR A 16 6.53 -17.37 -15.21
N LEU A 17 6.74 -18.52 -15.85
CA LEU A 17 6.46 -19.83 -15.25
C LEU A 17 7.35 -20.11 -14.03
N ARG A 18 8.64 -19.73 -14.07
CA ARG A 18 9.55 -19.85 -12.92
C ARG A 18 9.10 -18.96 -11.76
N ILE A 19 8.75 -17.70 -12.04
CA ILE A 19 8.24 -16.75 -11.03
C ILE A 19 6.98 -17.29 -10.37
N LYS A 20 6.01 -17.79 -11.15
CA LYS A 20 4.78 -18.40 -10.62
C LYS A 20 5.07 -19.51 -9.63
N ARG A 21 5.95 -20.45 -10.00
CA ARG A 21 6.33 -21.58 -9.13
C ARG A 21 6.89 -21.09 -7.79
N LEU A 22 7.72 -20.04 -7.81
CA LEU A 22 8.26 -19.43 -6.59
C LEU A 22 7.19 -18.75 -5.74
N LEU A 23 6.29 -18.00 -6.38
CA LEU A 23 5.19 -17.31 -5.71
C LEU A 23 4.23 -18.31 -5.05
N THR A 24 3.89 -19.40 -5.74
CA THR A 24 3.02 -20.46 -5.19
C THR A 24 3.65 -21.12 -3.95
N LYS A 25 4.96 -21.39 -3.96
CA LYS A 25 5.69 -21.93 -2.79
C LYS A 25 5.59 -21.01 -1.55
N ARG A 26 5.41 -19.71 -1.76
CA ARG A 26 5.35 -18.67 -0.72
C ARG A 26 3.93 -18.19 -0.43
N SER A 27 2.91 -18.92 -0.91
CA SER A 27 1.49 -18.60 -0.72
C SER A 27 1.05 -17.26 -1.32
N PHE A 28 1.72 -16.80 -2.38
CA PHE A 28 1.25 -15.67 -3.18
C PHE A 28 0.26 -16.15 -4.25
N THR A 29 -0.72 -15.31 -4.56
CA THR A 29 -1.73 -15.57 -5.60
C THR A 29 -1.49 -14.66 -6.79
N VAL A 30 -1.26 -15.23 -7.96
CA VAL A 30 -1.14 -14.44 -9.20
C VAL A 30 -2.53 -14.07 -9.68
N ILE A 31 -2.80 -12.78 -9.83
CA ILE A 31 -4.13 -12.24 -10.18
C ILE A 31 -4.23 -11.78 -11.63
N GLY A 32 -3.09 -11.62 -12.31
CA GLY A 32 -3.04 -11.15 -13.68
C GLY A 32 -1.65 -11.27 -14.27
N GLU A 33 -1.61 -11.49 -15.57
CA GLU A 33 -0.39 -11.69 -16.36
C GLU A 33 -0.48 -10.93 -17.66
N ALA A 34 0.64 -10.31 -18.07
CA ALA A 34 0.73 -9.64 -19.34
C ALA A 34 2.13 -9.80 -19.95
N VAL A 35 2.20 -9.95 -21.28
CA VAL A 35 3.48 -9.96 -22.02
C VAL A 35 4.05 -8.55 -22.14
N LYS A 36 3.17 -7.54 -22.25
CA LYS A 36 3.53 -6.12 -22.28
C LYS A 36 2.77 -5.40 -21.17
N PHE A 37 3.43 -4.47 -20.49
CA PHE A 37 2.76 -3.65 -19.48
C PHE A 37 1.81 -2.67 -20.16
N ASN A 38 0.54 -3.08 -20.29
CA ASN A 38 -0.53 -2.24 -20.79
C ASN A 38 -1.41 -1.82 -19.61
N ALA A 39 -1.32 -0.53 -19.31
CA ALA A 39 -2.28 0.30 -18.58
C ALA A 39 -2.17 0.39 -17.04
N PRO A 40 -2.29 1.62 -16.52
CA PRO A 40 -2.68 1.94 -15.14
C PRO A 40 -3.99 1.30 -14.67
N THR A 41 -4.97 1.22 -15.58
CA THR A 41 -6.35 0.83 -15.27
C THR A 41 -6.47 -0.59 -14.75
N VAL A 42 -5.58 -1.50 -15.18
CA VAL A 42 -5.56 -2.89 -14.70
C VAL A 42 -5.06 -2.93 -13.25
N LEU A 43 -4.03 -2.14 -12.90
CA LEU A 43 -3.52 -2.09 -11.54
C LEU A 43 -4.52 -1.45 -10.59
N ASP A 44 -5.19 -0.37 -11.02
CA ASP A 44 -6.22 0.30 -10.22
C ASP A 44 -7.44 -0.61 -9.96
N PHE A 45 -7.85 -1.41 -10.93
CA PHE A 45 -8.96 -2.36 -10.77
C PHE A 45 -8.59 -3.60 -9.95
N MET A 46 -7.40 -4.18 -10.21
CA MET A 46 -7.00 -5.42 -9.58
C MET A 46 -6.40 -5.23 -8.18
N GLU A 47 -5.92 -4.03 -7.86
CA GLU A 47 -5.25 -3.67 -6.60
C GLU A 47 -4.20 -4.71 -6.13
N PRO A 48 -3.17 -5.02 -6.95
CA PRO A 48 -2.15 -5.97 -6.55
C PRO A 48 -1.34 -5.46 -5.34
N SER A 49 -0.92 -6.39 -4.48
CA SER A 49 0.00 -6.10 -3.38
C SER A 49 1.47 -5.99 -3.84
N LEU A 50 1.79 -6.63 -4.96
CA LEU A 50 3.11 -6.69 -5.59
C LEU A 50 2.97 -6.72 -7.11
N VAL A 51 3.82 -5.98 -7.80
CA VAL A 51 3.89 -5.92 -9.26
C VAL A 51 5.29 -6.33 -9.69
N ILE A 52 5.40 -7.30 -10.59
CA ILE A 52 6.67 -7.74 -11.17
C ILE A 52 6.69 -7.33 -12.63
N LEU A 53 7.67 -6.52 -13.06
CA LEU A 53 7.76 -5.96 -14.41
C LEU A 53 9.10 -6.29 -15.05
N GLN A 54 9.16 -6.53 -16.36
CA GLN A 54 10.41 -6.63 -17.11
C GLN A 54 10.79 -5.31 -17.80
N SER A 55 12.04 -4.87 -17.65
CA SER A 55 12.67 -3.75 -18.39
C SER A 55 12.72 -4.07 -19.90
N PRO A 56 12.55 -3.09 -20.82
CA PRO A 56 12.52 -1.64 -20.61
C PRO A 56 11.15 -1.05 -20.29
N HIS A 57 10.10 -1.88 -20.09
CA HIS A 57 8.72 -1.40 -19.95
C HIS A 57 8.50 -0.44 -18.78
N TYR A 58 9.42 -0.42 -17.80
CA TYR A 58 9.40 0.47 -16.64
C TYR A 58 9.72 1.94 -16.96
N TYR A 59 10.54 2.22 -17.99
CA TYR A 59 11.07 3.57 -18.22
C TYR A 59 10.06 4.54 -18.85
N HIS A 60 8.86 4.10 -19.17
CA HIS A 60 7.81 5.01 -19.61
C HIS A 60 7.31 5.86 -18.44
N THR A 61 7.64 7.16 -18.49
CA THR A 61 7.21 8.19 -17.53
C THR A 61 5.71 8.15 -17.19
N ARG A 62 4.88 7.70 -18.15
CA ARG A 62 3.43 7.52 -17.98
C ARG A 62 3.03 6.54 -16.88
N TYR A 63 3.88 5.58 -16.53
CA TYR A 63 3.56 4.54 -15.54
C TYR A 63 4.12 4.83 -14.15
N LYS A 64 5.04 5.79 -14.03
CA LYS A 64 5.75 6.09 -12.78
C LYS A 64 4.80 6.46 -11.64
N ALA A 65 3.79 7.29 -11.90
CA ALA A 65 2.82 7.73 -10.89
C ALA A 65 1.95 6.59 -10.33
N VAL A 66 1.63 5.60 -11.15
CA VAL A 66 0.78 4.47 -10.76
C VAL A 66 1.60 3.43 -10.02
N LEU A 67 2.81 3.18 -10.52
CA LEU A 67 3.78 2.29 -9.90
C LEU A 67 4.28 2.80 -8.54
N GLN A 68 4.25 4.11 -8.29
CA GLN A 68 4.52 4.69 -6.96
C GLN A 68 3.57 4.21 -5.85
N ASN A 69 2.35 3.79 -6.23
CA ASN A 69 1.35 3.27 -5.29
C ASN A 69 1.42 1.76 -5.10
N HIS A 70 2.45 1.10 -5.62
CA HIS A 70 2.58 -0.36 -5.59
C HIS A 70 3.99 -0.77 -5.22
N ASN A 71 4.14 -1.96 -4.62
CA ASN A 71 5.45 -2.56 -4.46
C ASN A 71 5.87 -3.12 -5.82
N VAL A 72 6.99 -2.66 -6.37
CA VAL A 72 7.42 -3.04 -7.71
C VAL A 72 8.76 -3.75 -7.68
N ILE A 73 8.82 -4.94 -8.27
CA ILE A 73 10.06 -5.63 -8.63
C ILE A 73 10.25 -5.48 -10.13
N LEU A 74 11.39 -4.94 -10.53
CA LEU A 74 11.83 -4.88 -11.91
C LEU A 74 12.81 -5.99 -12.18
N LEU A 75 12.58 -6.68 -13.30
CA LEU A 75 13.47 -7.65 -13.90
C LEU A 75 14.19 -6.92 -15.04
N GLU A 76 15.47 -6.67 -14.90
CA GLU A 76 16.30 -6.18 -15.99
C GLU A 76 17.14 -7.34 -16.51
N GLN A 77 16.96 -7.67 -17.79
CA GLN A 77 17.73 -8.71 -18.45
C GLN A 77 18.77 -8.02 -19.34
N ALA A 78 20.02 -8.02 -18.90
CA ALA A 78 21.16 -7.53 -19.67
C ALA A 78 22.02 -8.72 -20.07
N PHE A 79 22.07 -9.01 -21.38
CA PHE A 79 22.80 -10.16 -21.94
C PHE A 79 22.36 -11.49 -21.29
N SER A 80 23.20 -12.08 -20.45
CA SER A 80 22.98 -13.33 -19.69
C SER A 80 22.70 -13.11 -18.20
N ARG A 81 22.60 -11.85 -17.75
CA ARG A 81 22.37 -11.49 -16.36
C ARG A 81 20.97 -10.97 -16.16
N LEU A 82 20.32 -11.45 -15.10
CA LEU A 82 19.02 -10.99 -14.68
C LEU A 82 19.20 -10.21 -13.37
N THR A 83 19.11 -8.89 -13.46
CA THR A 83 19.22 -7.98 -12.33
C THR A 83 17.82 -7.68 -11.82
N LEU A 84 17.63 -7.85 -10.51
CA LEU A 84 16.38 -7.48 -9.85
C LEU A 84 16.53 -6.10 -9.21
N TRP A 85 15.61 -5.20 -9.53
CA TRP A 85 15.50 -3.92 -8.84
C TRP A 85 14.20 -3.88 -8.07
N PHE A 86 14.31 -3.69 -6.76
CA PHE A 86 13.15 -3.33 -5.98
C PHE A 86 13.01 -1.81 -5.97
N LEU A 87 11.87 -1.32 -6.42
CA LEU A 87 11.55 0.11 -6.40
C LEU A 87 10.50 0.34 -5.32
N GLN A 88 10.98 0.84 -4.19
CA GLN A 88 10.16 1.35 -3.11
C GLN A 88 10.70 2.72 -2.70
N GLU A 89 9.86 3.75 -2.81
CA GLU A 89 10.18 5.05 -2.23
C GLU A 89 9.97 5.04 -0.70
N PRO A 90 10.89 5.68 0.08
CA PRO A 90 12.02 6.45 -0.39
C PRO A 90 13.25 5.55 -0.63
N SER A 91 13.60 5.37 -1.90
CA SER A 91 14.92 4.99 -2.43
C SER A 91 15.70 3.85 -1.76
N ASN A 92 15.09 2.71 -1.43
CA ASN A 92 15.88 1.50 -1.16
C ASN A 92 16.13 0.74 -2.46
N LYS A 93 17.17 1.16 -3.19
CA LYS A 93 17.70 0.39 -4.32
C LYS A 93 18.45 -0.81 -3.75
N ILE A 94 17.80 -1.97 -3.73
CA ILE A 94 18.47 -3.24 -3.48
C ILE A 94 18.71 -3.85 -4.86
N SER A 95 19.93 -3.71 -5.37
CA SER A 95 20.40 -4.46 -6.53
C SER A 95 21.00 -5.77 -6.05
N THR A 96 20.43 -6.89 -6.47
CA THR A 96 21.08 -8.20 -6.33
C THR A 96 21.57 -8.64 -7.69
N ASP A 97 22.89 -8.65 -7.86
CA ASP A 97 23.56 -9.29 -8.98
C ASP A 97 23.63 -10.79 -8.68
N THR A 98 22.73 -11.56 -9.27
CA THR A 98 22.65 -13.00 -9.03
C THR A 98 22.35 -13.71 -10.34
N PHE A 99 23.14 -14.74 -10.65
CA PHE A 99 22.96 -15.59 -11.84
C PHE A 99 21.67 -16.44 -11.78
N HIS A 100 21.09 -16.61 -10.59
CA HIS A 100 19.89 -17.41 -10.37
C HIS A 100 18.71 -16.53 -9.94
N LEU A 101 17.77 -16.31 -10.87
CA LEU A 101 16.49 -15.62 -10.63
C LEU A 101 15.77 -16.12 -9.37
N GLU A 102 15.86 -17.42 -9.10
CA GLU A 102 15.22 -18.07 -7.96
C GLU A 102 15.78 -17.59 -6.62
N GLU A 103 17.11 -17.61 -6.45
CA GLU A 103 17.77 -17.12 -5.24
C GLU A 103 17.56 -15.62 -5.03
N ALA A 104 17.63 -14.85 -6.12
CA ALA A 104 17.42 -13.41 -6.11
C ALA A 104 16.01 -13.02 -5.63
N LEU A 105 15.01 -13.70 -6.21
CA LEU A 105 13.61 -13.49 -5.87
C LEU A 105 13.29 -14.04 -4.48
N GLU A 106 13.90 -15.15 -4.08
CA GLU A 106 13.80 -15.66 -2.71
C GLU A 106 14.43 -14.73 -1.68
N LEU A 107 15.60 -14.14 -1.96
CA LEU A 107 16.24 -13.16 -1.09
C LEU A 107 15.41 -11.89 -0.97
N LEU A 108 14.84 -11.39 -2.07
CA LEU A 108 13.92 -10.25 -2.01
C LEU A 108 12.66 -10.62 -1.23
N LEU A 109 11.98 -11.71 -1.57
CA LEU A 109 10.79 -12.15 -0.85
C LEU A 109 11.04 -12.48 0.63
N ALA A 110 12.24 -12.93 1.00
CA ALA A 110 12.64 -13.18 2.38
C ALA A 110 12.98 -11.89 3.15
N LYS A 111 13.62 -10.91 2.48
CA LYS A 111 13.85 -9.56 3.04
C LYS A 111 12.57 -8.77 3.27
N PHE A 112 11.46 -9.20 2.67
CA PHE A 112 10.14 -8.60 2.84
C PHE A 112 9.16 -9.60 3.50
N PRO A 113 9.25 -9.81 4.83
CA PRO A 113 8.30 -10.63 5.56
C PRO A 113 6.96 -9.91 5.66
N GLY A 114 6.14 -10.03 4.62
CA GLY A 114 4.76 -9.57 4.64
C GLY A 114 4.52 -8.33 3.79
N ALA A 115 3.82 -8.55 2.67
CA ALA A 115 3.06 -7.52 1.97
C ALA A 115 2.05 -6.79 2.89
N ASP A 116 1.80 -7.32 4.09
CA ASP A 116 0.96 -6.73 5.14
C ASP A 116 1.58 -5.48 5.79
N SER A 117 2.90 -5.27 5.66
CA SER A 117 3.60 -4.18 6.36
C SER A 117 3.85 -2.92 5.53
N LEU A 118 3.59 -2.96 4.21
CA LEU A 118 4.04 -1.92 3.29
C LEU A 118 2.94 -1.53 2.29
N ILE A 119 1.81 -1.08 2.86
CA ILE A 119 0.88 -0.22 2.12
C ILE A 119 1.66 1.07 1.81
N PRO A 120 1.70 1.54 0.55
CA PRO A 120 2.38 2.79 0.21
C PRO A 120 1.87 3.94 1.08
N PRO A 121 2.71 4.91 1.49
CA PRO A 121 2.30 5.99 2.38
C PRO A 121 1.03 6.72 1.94
N GLN A 122 0.88 6.90 0.62
CA GLN A 122 -0.29 7.51 -0.01
C GLN A 122 -1.55 6.64 0.15
N LYS A 123 -1.42 5.32 -0.05
CA LYS A 123 -2.51 4.36 0.14
C LYS A 123 -2.88 4.20 1.62
N VAL A 124 -1.92 4.29 2.55
CA VAL A 124 -2.18 4.32 4.00
C VAL A 124 -3.06 5.52 4.35
N PHE A 125 -2.76 6.69 3.79
CA PHE A 125 -3.52 7.89 4.03
C PHE A 125 -4.95 7.80 3.47
N LEU A 126 -5.11 7.30 2.24
CA LEU A 126 -6.44 7.09 1.63
C LEU A 126 -7.29 6.11 2.43
N LEU A 127 -6.72 4.97 2.84
CA LEU A 127 -7.43 3.98 3.64
C LEU A 127 -7.81 4.53 5.03
N ALA A 128 -6.93 5.32 5.64
CA ALA A 128 -7.23 5.98 6.91
C ALA A 128 -8.38 6.98 6.77
N LYS A 129 -8.41 7.76 5.68
CA LYS A 129 -9.48 8.71 5.37
C LYS A 129 -10.81 7.99 5.19
N ASP A 130 -10.83 6.90 4.41
CA ASP A 130 -12.01 6.05 4.20
C ASP A 130 -12.54 5.49 5.53
N LYS A 131 -11.64 4.99 6.39
CA LYS A 131 -12.01 4.48 7.71
C LYS A 131 -12.63 5.56 8.59
N VAL A 132 -12.12 6.79 8.55
CA VAL A 132 -12.66 7.93 9.30
C VAL A 132 -14.03 8.34 8.76
N MET A 133 -14.20 8.41 7.43
CA MET A 133 -15.48 8.71 6.80
C MET A 133 -16.55 7.72 7.25
N ARG A 134 -16.27 6.41 7.17
CA ARG A 134 -17.23 5.36 7.54
C ARG A 134 -17.51 5.34 9.04
N LYS A 135 -16.50 5.55 9.89
CA LYS A 135 -16.64 5.46 11.35
C LYS A 135 -17.42 6.64 11.93
N TYR A 136 -17.29 7.83 11.36
CA TYR A 136 -17.86 9.07 11.91
C TYR A 136 -18.88 9.75 10.99
N ALA A 137 -19.28 9.09 9.89
CA ALA A 137 -20.20 9.62 8.88
C ALA A 137 -19.78 11.02 8.36
N LEU A 138 -18.48 11.21 8.14
CA LEU A 138 -17.91 12.47 7.67
C LEU A 138 -17.75 12.46 6.14
N SER A 139 -17.83 13.64 5.52
CA SER A 139 -17.44 13.81 4.12
C SER A 139 -15.93 13.66 3.93
N GLU A 140 -15.50 13.40 2.69
CA GLU A 140 -14.07 13.25 2.37
C GLU A 140 -13.23 14.46 2.82
N PRO A 141 -13.64 15.73 2.57
CA PRO A 141 -12.88 16.89 3.03
C PRO A 141 -12.84 17.02 4.55
N GLN A 142 -13.91 16.61 5.24
CA GLN A 142 -13.97 16.62 6.70
C GLN A 142 -13.00 15.56 7.27
N ALA A 143 -13.04 14.34 6.75
CA ALA A 143 -12.12 13.27 7.17
C ALA A 143 -10.64 13.65 6.94
N HIS A 144 -10.34 14.28 5.80
CA HIS A 144 -9.01 14.81 5.50
C HIS A 144 -8.57 15.84 6.54
N ARG A 145 -9.41 16.85 6.83
CA ARG A 145 -9.13 17.88 7.85
C ARG A 145 -8.96 17.28 9.24
N THR A 146 -9.74 16.27 9.60
CA THR A 146 -9.64 15.60 10.90
C THR A 146 -8.30 14.88 11.05
N LEU A 147 -7.80 14.21 10.01
CA LEU A 147 -6.47 13.57 10.05
C LEU A 147 -5.35 14.60 10.17
N LEU A 148 -5.42 15.71 9.42
CA LEU A 148 -4.45 16.81 9.51
C LEU A 148 -4.47 17.46 10.90
N HIS A 149 -5.64 17.78 11.42
CA HIS A 149 -5.81 18.35 12.76
C HIS A 149 -5.23 17.42 13.84
N THR A 150 -5.52 16.13 13.75
CA THR A 150 -4.98 15.11 14.66
C THR A 150 -3.45 15.07 14.60
N SER A 151 -2.87 15.15 13.41
CA SER A 151 -1.42 15.23 13.20
C SER A 151 -0.81 16.46 13.85
N MET A 152 -1.46 17.62 13.71
CA MET A 152 -1.02 18.85 14.35
C MET A 152 -1.12 18.79 15.88
N CYS A 153 -2.26 18.34 16.44
CA CYS A 153 -2.48 18.26 17.88
C CYS A 153 -1.54 17.26 18.56
N THR A 154 -1.29 16.12 17.93
CA THR A 154 -0.42 15.07 18.49
C THR A 154 1.06 15.28 18.18
N ARG A 155 1.40 16.26 17.32
CA ARG A 155 2.74 16.49 16.78
C ARG A 155 3.38 15.25 16.16
N LEU A 156 2.55 14.36 15.60
CA LEU A 156 3.01 13.16 14.90
C LEU A 156 2.91 13.37 13.39
N PRO A 157 3.81 12.78 12.59
CA PRO A 157 3.70 12.78 11.13
C PRO A 157 2.35 12.21 10.69
N LEU A 158 1.78 12.78 9.62
CA LEU A 158 0.47 12.39 9.09
C LEU A 158 0.39 10.89 8.76
N LEU A 159 1.49 10.31 8.28
CA LEU A 159 1.60 8.88 8.02
C LEU A 159 1.43 8.06 9.31
N THR A 160 2.09 8.45 10.40
CA THR A 160 2.00 7.78 11.70
C THR A 160 0.58 7.86 12.27
N VAL A 161 -0.07 9.02 12.14
CA VAL A 161 -1.48 9.18 12.53
C VAL A 161 -2.37 8.25 11.72
N SER A 162 -2.20 8.22 10.40
CA SER A 162 -2.99 7.37 9.49
C SER A 162 -2.82 5.89 9.83
N GLN A 163 -1.59 5.44 10.13
CA GLN A 163 -1.33 4.07 10.60
C GLN A 163 -2.02 3.77 11.93
N ARG A 164 -2.00 4.71 12.90
CA ARG A 164 -2.71 4.55 14.18
C ARG A 164 -4.23 4.46 13.99
N VAL A 165 -4.80 5.23 13.05
CA VAL A 165 -6.23 5.14 12.70
C VAL A 165 -6.57 3.76 12.16
N LEU A 166 -5.77 3.24 11.23
CA LEU A 166 -5.96 1.92 10.66
C LEU A 166 -5.85 0.82 11.71
N ARG A 167 -4.96 0.96 12.69
CA ARG A 167 -4.82 0.04 13.85
C ARG A 167 -5.90 0.22 14.92
N GLY A 168 -6.74 1.26 14.83
CA GLY A 168 -7.75 1.56 15.84
C GLY A 168 -7.18 2.08 17.17
N GLN A 169 -5.93 2.56 17.17
CA GLN A 169 -5.17 3.00 18.34
C GLN A 169 -5.32 4.50 18.64
N LEU A 170 -6.29 5.18 18.02
CA LEU A 170 -6.60 6.58 18.31
C LEU A 170 -7.82 6.65 19.22
N GLU A 171 -7.59 7.25 20.39
CA GLU A 171 -8.62 7.51 21.40
C GLU A 171 -9.70 8.43 20.83
N LYS A 172 -10.95 8.26 21.33
CA LYS A 172 -12.12 9.01 20.86
C LYS A 172 -11.94 10.54 21.02
N ASP A 173 -11.10 10.95 21.96
CA ASP A 173 -10.99 12.34 22.40
C ASP A 173 -10.13 13.22 21.46
N VAL A 174 -9.33 12.60 20.57
CA VAL A 174 -8.50 13.33 19.60
C VAL A 174 -9.25 13.64 18.29
N PHE A 175 -10.32 12.90 18.01
CA PHE A 175 -11.10 12.97 16.77
C PHE A 175 -12.21 14.02 16.76
N LEU A 176 -12.34 14.83 17.82
CA LEU A 176 -13.37 15.86 17.93
C LEU A 176 -12.79 17.26 17.69
N PRO A 177 -12.61 17.72 16.43
CA PRO A 177 -12.66 19.14 16.13
C PRO A 177 -14.12 19.52 15.88
N HIS A 178 -14.65 20.43 16.71
CA HIS A 178 -15.85 21.24 16.49
C HIS A 178 -16.73 20.83 15.29
N ILE A 179 -17.55 19.80 15.47
CA ILE A 179 -18.82 19.75 14.75
C ILE A 179 -19.62 20.91 15.35
N GLY A 180 -19.81 21.97 14.57
CA GLY A 180 -20.67 23.07 14.96
C GLY A 180 -21.99 22.52 15.51
N GLY A 181 -22.26 22.85 16.77
CA GLY A 181 -23.57 22.74 17.42
C GLY A 181 -24.37 21.46 17.19
N ILE A 182 -24.04 20.39 17.91
CA ILE A 182 -25.10 19.49 18.38
C ILE A 182 -25.34 19.86 19.85
N PRO A 183 -26.53 20.38 20.22
CA PRO A 183 -26.79 20.79 21.59
C PRO A 183 -26.67 19.56 22.49
N ASN A 184 -25.70 19.62 23.39
CA ASN A 184 -25.55 18.67 24.47
C ASN A 184 -26.83 18.74 25.31
N LYS A 185 -27.71 17.74 25.20
CA LYS A 185 -28.90 17.62 26.05
C LYS A 185 -28.39 17.58 27.50
N LYS A 186 -28.56 18.71 28.20
CA LYS A 186 -28.35 18.82 29.64
C LYS A 186 -29.08 17.64 30.30
N LYS A 187 -28.32 16.77 30.97
CA LYS A 187 -28.86 15.86 31.97
C LYS A 187 -29.56 16.73 33.02
N ASN A 188 -30.89 16.66 33.08
CA ASN A 188 -31.65 17.25 34.18
C ASN A 188 -31.23 16.56 35.48
N ASN A 189 -30.47 17.27 36.31
CA ASN A 189 -30.32 16.95 37.72
C ASN A 189 -31.65 17.29 38.39
N THR A 190 -32.46 16.28 38.67
CA THR A 190 -33.56 16.38 39.63
C THR A 190 -32.95 16.41 41.03
N MET A 191 -32.83 17.60 41.62
CA MET A 191 -32.71 17.74 43.07
C MET A 191 -33.98 17.21 43.72
N LYS A 192 -33.86 16.13 44.51
CA LYS A 192 -34.84 15.79 45.54
C LYS A 192 -34.56 16.71 46.74
N ILE A 193 -35.49 17.62 47.02
CA ILE A 193 -35.56 18.30 48.32
C ILE A 193 -36.39 17.37 49.22
N VAL A 194 -35.83 17.02 50.37
CA VAL A 194 -36.51 16.43 51.53
C VAL A 194 -36.85 17.56 52.48
#